data_AF-A0A6B9V3C8-F1
#
_entry.id   AF-A0A6B9V3C8-F1
#
_cell.length_a   1.000
_cell.length_b   1.000
_cell.length_c   1.000
_cell.angle_alpha   90.00
_cell.angle_beta   90.00
_cell.angle_gamma   90.00
#
_symmetry.space_group_name_H-M   'P 1'
#
loop_
_entity.id
_entity.type
_entity.pdbx_description
1 polymer ?
#
loop_
_entity_poly.entity_id
_entity_poly.type
_entity_poly.pdbx_seq_one_letter_code
_entity_poly.pdbx_strand_id
1 'polypeptide(L)'
;MTAEDSSLDFVSWIRSNLNKNEFLFAAAFWWIWRDRNNDIFHQDDPWSKEKIVHLVQHAAGDFSKVVTNQKHIIPSSLQYNWEPPPMNVCKVNCDASVFENGQLAGFGCIIRDSMGIWMKGCSASIPLSSVLSCELHAILERACYGLGL
;
A
#
# COMPACT_ATOMS: atom_id res chain seq x y z
N MET A 1 18.36 -14.17 14.64
CA MET A 1 18.00 -13.42 13.43
C MET A 1 16.87 -12.50 13.82
N THR A 2 17.16 -11.20 14.03
CA THR A 2 16.19 -10.23 14.55
C THR A 2 15.33 -9.68 13.40
N ALA A 3 14.15 -9.14 13.70
CA ALA A 3 13.24 -8.59 12.69
C ALA A 3 13.88 -7.43 11.88
N GLU A 4 14.84 -6.71 12.46
CA GLU A 4 15.60 -5.65 11.79
C GLU A 4 16.45 -6.20 10.63
N ASP A 5 17.21 -7.29 10.83
CA ASP A 5 17.99 -7.94 9.76
C ASP A 5 17.11 -8.41 8.60
N SER A 6 15.94 -8.99 8.90
CA SER A 6 14.99 -9.45 7.88
C SER A 6 14.36 -8.29 7.09
N SER A 7 14.11 -7.16 7.74
CA SER A 7 13.55 -5.97 7.07
C SER A 7 14.58 -5.27 6.17
N LEU A 8 15.85 -5.23 6.60
CA LEU A 8 16.96 -4.73 5.79
C LEU A 8 17.17 -5.60 4.55
N ASP A 9 17.07 -6.92 4.68
CA ASP A 9 17.14 -7.86 3.56
C ASP A 9 16.01 -7.63 2.54
N PHE A 10 14.77 -7.47 3.02
CA PHE A 10 13.62 -7.20 2.14
C PHE A 10 13.72 -5.86 1.40
N VAL A 11 14.08 -4.78 2.10
CA VAL A 11 14.27 -3.45 1.48
C VAL A 11 15.42 -3.49 0.48
N SER A 12 16.51 -4.16 0.82
CA SER A 12 17.65 -4.36 -0.09
C SER A 12 17.24 -5.13 -1.34
N TRP A 13 16.44 -6.18 -1.18
CA TRP A 13 15.90 -6.96 -2.30
C TRP A 13 15.00 -6.12 -3.21
N ILE A 14 14.08 -5.32 -2.65
CA ILE A 14 13.24 -4.41 -3.46
C ILE A 14 14.11 -3.44 -4.25
N ARG A 15 15.07 -2.78 -3.59
CA ARG A 15 15.97 -1.82 -4.25
C ARG A 15 16.79 -2.47 -5.35
N SER A 16 17.32 -3.68 -5.11
CA SER A 16 18.10 -4.43 -6.10
C SER A 16 17.31 -4.70 -7.37
N ASN A 17 16.04 -5.10 -7.25
CA ASN A 17 15.22 -5.42 -8.40
C ASN A 17 14.68 -4.17 -9.12
N LEU A 18 14.32 -3.12 -8.39
CA LEU A 18 13.99 -1.82 -8.98
C LEU A 18 15.16 -1.27 -9.82
N ASN A 19 16.40 -1.36 -9.32
CA ASN A 19 17.58 -0.86 -10.04
C ASN A 19 17.90 -1.66 -11.31
N LYS A 20 17.47 -2.92 -11.42
CA LYS A 20 17.72 -3.75 -12.62
C LYS A 20 16.78 -3.38 -13.77
N ASN A 21 15.50 -3.22 -13.48
CA ASN A 21 14.49 -2.82 -14.47
C ASN A 21 13.25 -2.29 -13.74
N GLU A 22 13.27 -1.00 -13.38
CA GLU A 22 12.26 -0.37 -12.53
C GLU A 22 10.84 -0.51 -13.10
N PHE A 23 10.67 -0.33 -14.41
CA PHE A 23 9.36 -0.36 -15.06
C PHE A 23 8.79 -1.75 -15.11
N LEU A 24 9.61 -2.75 -15.49
CA LEU A 24 9.16 -4.13 -15.53
C LEU A 24 8.86 -4.65 -14.12
N PHE A 25 9.70 -4.32 -13.15
CA PHE A 25 9.50 -4.73 -11.76
C PHE A 25 8.22 -4.11 -11.17
N ALA A 26 8.03 -2.80 -11.32
CA ALA A 26 6.84 -2.11 -10.85
C ALA A 26 5.56 -2.62 -11.54
N ALA A 27 5.60 -2.82 -12.86
CA ALA A 27 4.48 -3.37 -13.61
C ALA A 27 4.15 -4.81 -13.18
N ALA A 28 5.17 -5.65 -12.96
CA ALA A 28 4.98 -7.02 -12.48
C ALA A 28 4.33 -7.03 -11.10
N PHE A 29 4.83 -6.23 -10.15
CA PHE A 29 4.24 -6.11 -8.82
C PHE A 29 2.78 -5.67 -8.88
N TRP A 30 2.49 -4.64 -9.66
CA TRP A 30 1.15 -4.13 -9.84
C TRP A 30 0.18 -5.19 -10.39
N TRP A 31 0.56 -5.87 -11.48
CA TRP A 31 -0.33 -6.84 -12.12
C TRP A 31 -0.46 -8.14 -11.36
N ILE A 32 0.57 -8.60 -10.64
CA ILE A 32 0.45 -9.73 -9.71
C ILE A 32 -0.52 -9.38 -8.58
N TRP A 33 -0.43 -8.17 -8.03
CA TRP A 33 -1.39 -7.71 -7.03
C TRP A 33 -2.81 -7.64 -7.60
N ARG A 34 -2.99 -7.13 -8.81
CA ARG A 34 -4.30 -7.08 -9.49
C ARG A 34 -4.88 -8.47 -9.78
N ASP A 35 -4.07 -9.41 -10.27
CA ASP A 35 -4.45 -10.82 -10.50
C ASP A 35 -5.02 -11.43 -9.23
N ARG A 36 -4.28 -11.30 -8.11
CA ARG A 36 -4.72 -11.79 -6.81
C ARG A 36 -6.02 -11.15 -6.30
N ASN A 37 -6.22 -9.86 -6.54
CA ASN A 37 -7.47 -9.21 -6.16
C ASN A 37 -8.62 -9.63 -7.07
N ASN A 38 -8.37 -9.80 -8.36
CA ASN A 38 -9.36 -10.30 -9.30
C ASN A 38 -9.84 -11.70 -8.88
N ASP A 39 -8.93 -12.59 -8.48
CA ASP A 39 -9.29 -13.92 -7.97
C ASP A 39 -10.17 -13.86 -6.71
N ILE A 40 -10.07 -12.80 -5.90
CA ILE A 40 -10.89 -12.63 -4.69
C ILE A 40 -12.27 -12.05 -5.04
N PHE A 41 -12.32 -11.00 -5.86
CA PHE A 41 -13.53 -10.21 -6.11
C PHE A 41 -14.32 -10.64 -7.36
N HIS A 42 -13.69 -11.36 -8.29
CA HIS A 42 -14.24 -11.77 -9.58
C HIS A 42 -13.88 -13.24 -9.86
N GLN A 43 -14.29 -14.14 -8.96
CA GLN A 43 -13.99 -15.58 -9.04
C GLN A 43 -14.44 -16.24 -10.35
N ASP A 44 -15.45 -15.67 -11.02
CA ASP A 44 -15.98 -16.16 -12.30
C ASP A 44 -15.19 -15.68 -13.54
N ASP A 45 -14.22 -14.77 -13.38
CA ASP A 45 -13.36 -14.26 -14.47
C ASP A 45 -11.86 -14.36 -14.12
N PRO A 46 -11.31 -15.56 -13.89
CA PRO A 46 -9.90 -15.72 -13.59
C PRO A 46 -9.02 -15.34 -14.79
N TRP A 47 -7.88 -14.71 -14.52
CA TRP A 47 -6.95 -14.30 -15.57
C TRP A 47 -5.89 -15.38 -15.83
N SER A 48 -5.63 -15.67 -17.11
CA SER A 48 -4.55 -16.60 -17.49
C SER A 48 -3.17 -15.97 -17.22
N LYS A 49 -2.16 -16.80 -16.94
CA LYS A 49 -0.81 -16.29 -16.68
C LYS A 49 -0.20 -15.61 -17.90
N GLU A 50 -0.56 -16.04 -19.10
CA GLU A 50 -0.18 -15.41 -20.36
C GLU A 50 -0.76 -13.99 -20.47
N LYS A 51 -2.03 -13.81 -20.09
CA LYS A 51 -2.67 -12.48 -20.02
C LYS A 51 -1.91 -11.57 -19.06
N ILE A 52 -1.56 -12.05 -17.87
CA ILE A 52 -0.79 -11.26 -16.88
C ILE A 52 0.58 -10.86 -17.45
N VAL A 53 1.33 -11.80 -18.02
CA VAL A 53 2.64 -11.52 -18.61
C VAL A 53 2.53 -10.45 -19.70
N HIS A 54 1.50 -10.52 -20.55
CA HIS A 54 1.28 -9.53 -21.60
C HIS A 54 0.96 -8.15 -21.03
N LEU A 55 0.10 -8.07 -20.01
CA LEU A 55 -0.25 -6.83 -19.33
C LEU A 55 0.95 -6.18 -18.62
N VAL A 56 1.83 -7.00 -18.04
CA VAL A 56 3.09 -6.54 -17.43
C VAL A 56 4.01 -5.92 -18.48
N GLN A 57 4.24 -6.61 -19.59
CA GLN A 57 5.11 -6.12 -20.66
C GLN A 57 4.57 -4.81 -21.27
N HIS A 58 3.27 -4.75 -21.51
CA HIS A 58 2.61 -3.56 -22.03
C HIS A 58 2.74 -2.38 -21.07
N ALA A 59 2.37 -2.57 -19.80
CA ALA A 59 2.43 -1.51 -18.79
C ALA A 59 3.86 -1.02 -18.54
N ALA A 60 4.86 -1.91 -18.55
CA ALA A 60 6.26 -1.51 -18.44
C ALA A 60 6.70 -0.58 -19.60
N GLY A 61 6.26 -0.88 -20.82
CA GLY A 61 6.49 -0.03 -21.98
C GLY A 61 5.81 1.33 -21.86
N ASP A 62 4.57 1.36 -21.36
CA ASP A 62 3.83 2.61 -21.15
C ASP A 62 4.44 3.47 -20.05
N PHE A 63 4.82 2.88 -18.92
CA PHE A 63 5.48 3.61 -17.82
C PHE A 63 6.78 4.25 -18.28
N SER A 64 7.59 3.53 -19.06
CA SER A 64 8.82 4.08 -19.62
C SER A 64 8.55 5.32 -20.50
N LYS A 65 7.55 5.25 -21.38
CA LYS A 65 7.16 6.38 -22.23
C LYS A 65 6.62 7.56 -21.42
N VAL A 66 5.74 7.29 -20.46
CA VAL A 66 5.12 8.30 -19.61
C VAL A 66 6.17 9.02 -18.78
N VAL A 67 7.06 8.32 -18.10
CA VAL A 67 8.11 8.95 -17.27
C VAL A 67 9.10 9.74 -18.12
N THR A 68 9.44 9.24 -19.32
CA THR A 68 10.33 9.95 -20.24
C THR A 68 9.68 11.24 -20.78
N ASN A 69 8.37 11.19 -21.08
CA ASN A 69 7.63 12.33 -21.65
C ASN A 69 7.08 13.30 -20.59
N GLN A 70 6.87 12.87 -19.34
CA GLN A 70 6.33 13.69 -18.25
C GLN A 70 7.32 14.70 -17.69
N LYS A 71 8.61 14.62 -18.04
CA LYS A 71 9.62 15.63 -17.68
C LYS A 71 9.26 17.06 -18.15
N HIS A 72 8.25 17.23 -19.01
CA HIS A 72 7.88 18.51 -19.60
C HIS A 72 6.48 19.06 -19.27
N ILE A 73 5.60 18.35 -18.53
CA ILE A 73 4.15 18.70 -18.56
C ILE A 73 3.48 18.93 -17.20
N ILE A 74 3.98 18.43 -16.07
CA ILE A 74 3.30 18.62 -14.77
C ILE A 74 3.69 19.99 -14.18
N PRO A 75 2.76 20.95 -14.02
CA PRO A 75 3.04 22.18 -13.28
C PRO A 75 3.40 21.79 -11.85
N SER A 76 4.51 22.34 -11.33
CA SER A 76 4.96 22.10 -9.95
C SER A 76 3.89 22.37 -8.89
N SER A 77 2.89 23.20 -9.20
CA SER A 77 1.75 23.53 -8.34
C SER A 77 0.66 22.45 -8.21
N LEU A 78 0.74 21.34 -8.97
CA LEU A 78 -0.24 20.25 -8.98
C LEU A 78 0.30 18.93 -8.40
N GLN A 79 1.53 18.94 -7.88
CA GLN A 79 2.07 17.79 -7.15
C GLN A 79 1.43 17.72 -5.76
N TYR A 80 0.24 17.11 -5.67
CA TYR A 80 -0.32 16.60 -4.41
C TYR A 80 0.47 15.35 -3.96
N ASN A 81 1.75 15.56 -3.67
CA ASN A 81 2.56 14.51 -3.07
C ASN A 81 2.19 14.40 -1.60
N TRP A 82 2.29 13.20 -1.06
CA TRP A 82 2.20 13.01 0.38
C TRP A 82 3.34 13.78 1.05
N GLU A 83 3.01 14.62 2.03
CA GLU A 83 4.00 15.33 2.86
C GLU A 83 3.95 14.80 4.31
N PRO A 84 5.09 14.72 4.99
CA PRO A 84 5.12 14.40 6.41
C PRO A 84 4.39 15.50 7.23
N PRO A 85 3.84 15.15 8.41
CA PRO A 85 3.20 16.13 9.27
C PRO A 85 4.20 17.15 9.86
N PRO A 86 3.73 18.29 10.40
CA PRO A 86 4.58 19.25 11.11
C PRO A 86 5.34 18.65 12.29
N MET A 87 6.38 19.32 12.76
CA MET A 87 7.12 18.89 13.96
C MET A 87 6.19 18.68 15.16
N ASN A 88 6.49 17.65 15.97
CA ASN A 88 5.71 17.22 17.12
C ASN A 88 4.27 16.74 16.79
N VAL A 89 3.94 16.54 15.51
CA VAL A 89 2.69 15.95 15.07
C VAL A 89 2.97 14.59 14.46
N CYS A 90 2.13 13.60 14.79
CA CYS A 90 2.13 12.31 14.11
C CYS A 90 0.99 12.26 13.10
N LYS A 91 1.20 11.56 11.98
CA LYS A 91 0.17 11.29 10.98
C LYS A 91 -0.27 9.84 11.09
N VAL A 92 -1.56 9.63 11.30
CA VAL A 92 -2.18 8.30 11.33
C VAL A 92 -2.88 8.08 9.99
N ASN A 93 -2.51 7.00 9.30
CA ASN A 93 -3.24 6.50 8.15
C ASN A 93 -3.95 5.21 8.57
N CYS A 94 -5.27 5.16 8.45
CA CYS A 94 -6.07 3.98 8.75
C CYS A 94 -6.87 3.55 7.52
N ASP A 95 -7.18 2.26 7.48
CA ASP A 95 -8.06 1.66 6.49
C ASP A 95 -8.85 0.53 7.16
N ALA A 96 -10.07 0.29 6.67
CA ALA A 96 -10.93 -0.77 7.19
C ALA A 96 -11.62 -1.54 6.07
N SER A 97 -11.82 -2.82 6.30
CA SER A 97 -12.49 -3.73 5.37
C SER A 97 -13.58 -4.52 6.07
N VAL A 98 -14.67 -4.77 5.36
CA VAL A 98 -15.78 -5.59 5.85
C VAL A 98 -15.79 -6.91 5.10
N PHE A 99 -15.96 -8.00 5.85
CA PHE A 99 -16.09 -9.35 5.31
C PHE A 99 -17.44 -9.93 5.73
N GLU A 100 -18.47 -9.59 4.96
CA GLU A 100 -19.87 -9.90 5.27
C GLU A 100 -20.11 -11.41 5.48
N ASN A 101 -19.53 -12.23 4.61
CA ASN A 101 -19.66 -13.69 4.67
C ASN A 101 -19.10 -14.30 5.97
N GLY A 102 -18.09 -13.67 6.56
CA GLY A 102 -17.51 -14.11 7.83
C GLY A 102 -18.06 -13.37 9.05
N GLN A 103 -18.99 -12.44 8.88
CA GLN A 103 -19.52 -11.58 9.96
C GLN A 103 -18.41 -10.86 10.74
N LEU A 104 -17.38 -10.40 10.02
CA LEU A 104 -16.21 -9.74 10.59
C LEU A 104 -15.92 -8.44 9.84
N ALA A 105 -15.26 -7.53 10.54
CA ALA A 105 -14.60 -6.39 9.93
C ALA A 105 -13.15 -6.32 10.41
N GLY A 106 -12.23 -5.99 9.50
CA GLY A 106 -10.82 -5.77 9.78
C GLY A 106 -10.50 -4.28 9.73
N PHE A 107 -9.49 -3.87 10.48
CA PHE A 107 -8.90 -2.55 10.30
C PHE A 107 -7.39 -2.61 10.48
N GLY A 108 -6.72 -1.63 9.87
CA GLY A 108 -5.29 -1.41 10.01
C GLY A 108 -4.99 0.08 10.18
N CYS A 109 -3.97 0.40 10.95
CA CYS A 109 -3.45 1.75 11.12
C CYS A 109 -1.92 1.76 11.06
N ILE A 110 -1.35 2.82 10.51
CA ILE A 110 0.08 3.13 10.58
C ILE A 110 0.27 4.57 11.05
N ILE A 111 1.26 4.77 11.90
CA ILE A 111 1.61 6.04 12.52
C ILE A 111 3.00 6.43 12.03
N ARG A 112 3.12 7.67 11.55
CA ARG A 112 4.37 8.26 11.08
C ARG A 112 4.69 9.54 11.83
N ASP A 113 5.97 9.78 12.09
CA ASP A 113 6.46 11.01 12.70
C ASP A 113 6.55 12.17 11.69
N SER A 114 7.05 13.32 12.14
CA SER A 114 7.28 14.51 11.32
C SER A 114 8.40 14.38 10.29
N MET A 115 9.19 13.31 10.32
CA MET A 115 10.12 12.94 9.25
C MET A 115 9.49 11.95 8.26
N GLY A 116 8.24 11.55 8.49
CA GLY A 116 7.53 10.54 7.72
C GLY A 116 8.02 9.12 7.98
N ILE A 117 8.84 8.92 9.01
CA ILE A 117 9.34 7.62 9.42
C ILE A 117 8.21 6.86 10.11
N TRP A 118 8.05 5.58 9.75
CA TRP A 118 7.09 4.71 10.41
C TRP A 118 7.49 4.49 11.87
N MET A 119 6.59 4.86 12.78
CA MET A 119 6.80 4.71 14.23
C MET A 119 6.17 3.41 14.73
N LYS A 120 4.90 3.17 14.37
CA LYS A 120 4.10 2.06 14.87
C LYS A 120 2.94 1.77 13.93
N GLY A 121 2.41 0.55 14.00
CA GLY A 121 1.17 0.19 13.35
C GLY A 121 0.30 -0.69 14.24
N CYS A 122 -0.97 -0.79 13.88
CA CYS A 122 -1.94 -1.64 14.53
C CYS A 122 -2.79 -2.34 13.47
N SER A 123 -3.24 -3.55 13.75
CA SER A 123 -4.31 -4.18 12.99
C SER A 123 -5.08 -5.13 13.89
N ALA A 124 -6.38 -5.24 13.66
CA ALA A 124 -7.23 -6.20 14.35
C ALA A 124 -8.48 -6.50 13.53
N SER A 125 -9.21 -7.50 13.98
CA SER A 125 -10.57 -7.80 13.50
C SER A 125 -11.55 -7.63 14.66
N ILE A 126 -12.73 -7.12 14.34
CA ILE A 126 -13.85 -6.94 15.24
C ILE A 126 -15.11 -7.60 14.64
N PRO A 127 -16.14 -7.88 15.46
CA PRO A 127 -17.44 -8.28 14.93
C PRO A 127 -17.94 -7.31 13.86
N LEU A 128 -18.71 -7.82 12.90
CA LEU A 128 -19.24 -7.04 11.79
C LEU A 128 -19.79 -5.68 12.26
N SER A 129 -19.25 -4.62 11.69
CA SER A 129 -19.68 -3.24 11.89
C SER A 129 -19.55 -2.48 10.57
N SER A 130 -20.04 -1.25 10.52
CA SER A 130 -19.85 -0.43 9.32
C SER A 130 -18.37 -0.10 9.11
N VAL A 131 -17.96 0.07 7.84
CA VAL A 131 -16.58 0.48 7.50
C VAL A 131 -16.17 1.72 8.31
N LEU A 132 -17.04 2.73 8.38
CA LEU A 132 -16.80 3.95 9.15
C LEU A 132 -16.55 3.68 10.64
N SER A 133 -17.32 2.77 11.25
CA SER A 133 -17.12 2.41 12.66
C SER A 133 -15.77 1.73 12.87
N CYS A 134 -15.34 0.91 11.91
CA CYS A 134 -14.05 0.22 11.96
C CYS A 134 -12.87 1.20 11.77
N GLU A 135 -12.99 2.17 10.85
CA GLU A 135 -12.02 3.25 10.68
C GLU A 135 -11.87 4.07 11.97
N LEU A 136 -12.99 4.48 12.57
CA LEU A 136 -12.98 5.22 13.84
C LEU A 136 -12.38 4.40 14.99
N HIS A 137 -12.67 3.10 15.04
CA HIS A 137 -12.10 2.20 16.05
C HIS A 137 -10.58 2.04 15.87
N ALA A 138 -10.08 1.98 14.63
CA ALA A 138 -8.65 1.96 14.34
C ALA A 138 -7.94 3.19 14.90
N ILE A 139 -8.55 4.37 14.74
CA ILE A 139 -8.01 5.65 15.22
C ILE A 139 -8.09 5.72 16.76
N LEU A 140 -9.29 5.55 17.32
CA LEU A 140 -9.55 5.84 18.74
C LEU A 140 -8.92 4.81 19.68
N GLU A 141 -9.14 3.52 19.40
CA GLU A 141 -8.86 2.46 20.38
C GLU A 141 -7.46 1.87 20.21
N ARG A 142 -6.88 1.93 19.01
CA ARG A 142 -5.61 1.24 18.72
C ARG A 142 -4.47 2.16 18.34
N ALA A 143 -4.72 3.28 17.66
CA ALA A 143 -3.69 4.27 17.40
C ALA A 143 -3.38 5.12 18.66
N CYS A 144 -4.40 5.67 19.34
CA CYS A 144 -4.19 6.50 20.53
C CYS A 144 -3.63 5.70 21.73
N TYR A 145 -4.28 4.59 22.12
CA TYR A 145 -3.79 3.77 23.23
C TYR A 145 -2.50 3.00 22.89
N GLY A 146 -2.25 2.72 21.61
CA GLY A 146 -0.99 2.14 21.14
C GLY A 146 0.21 3.08 21.29
N LEU A 147 -0.01 4.39 21.39
CA LEU A 147 1.05 5.39 21.62
C LEU A 147 1.36 5.63 23.11
N GLY A 148 0.57 5.06 24.03
CA GLY A 148 0.77 5.27 25.47
C GLY A 148 0.55 6.73 25.91
N LEU A 149 -0.32 7.46 25.21
CA LEU A 149 -0.83 8.78 25.63
C LEU A 149 -1.92 8.64 26.69
#